data_AF-A0A925F1I3-F1
#
_entry.id   AF-A0A925F1I3-F1
#
_cell.length_a   1.000
_cell.length_b   1.000
_cell.length_c   1.000
_cell.angle_alpha   90.00
_cell.angle_beta   90.00
_cell.angle_gamma   90.00
#
_symmetry.space_group_name_H-M   'P 1'
#
loop_
_entity.id
_entity.type
_entity.pdbx_description
1 polymer ?
#
loop_
_entity_poly.entity_id
_entity_poly.type
_entity_poly.pdbx_seq_one_letter_code
_entity_poly.pdbx_strand_id
1 'polypeptide(L)'
;MDVWIQPGDTSLFHIHTTPSLFLYLSDTKICVEEKDKPWITDVTKTGYSWYRAFETDSVIHRVANCDTVPLHVTDVELLSYYNPKTIDTLKPLSQTLLYENGRAFAYQLTHADLKRHITARGPMVAQFTNGQMVEFHGTGNKEVIKMTPGQYMYVQPGTTFYFTSNYVGDTDIVLYEIK
;
A
#
# COMPACT_ATOMS: atom_id res chain seq x y z
N MET A 1 7.09 -6.30 -0.55
CA MET A 1 7.12 -7.15 -1.75
C MET A 1 6.20 -6.55 -2.79
N ASP A 2 6.62 -6.57 -4.05
CA ASP A 2 5.81 -6.20 -5.22
C ASP A 2 5.54 -7.47 -6.01
N VAL A 3 4.28 -7.93 -6.05
CA VAL A 3 3.92 -9.29 -6.47
C VAL A 3 3.08 -9.24 -7.72
N TRP A 4 3.55 -9.95 -8.75
CA TRP A 4 2.85 -10.17 -10.00
C TRP A 4 2.63 -11.66 -10.21
N ILE A 5 1.38 -12.09 -10.40
CA ILE A 5 1.03 -13.47 -10.74
C ILE A 5 0.31 -13.47 -12.08
N GLN A 6 0.87 -14.16 -13.08
CA GLN A 6 0.28 -14.23 -14.42
C GLN A 6 -0.98 -15.10 -14.43
N PRO A 7 -1.90 -14.92 -15.40
CA PRO A 7 -3.10 -15.74 -15.52
C PRO A 7 -2.81 -17.25 -15.46
N GLY A 8 -3.50 -17.97 -14.56
CA GLY A 8 -3.33 -19.41 -14.37
C GLY A 8 -2.14 -19.81 -13.49
N ASP A 9 -1.22 -18.91 -13.18
CA ASP A 9 -0.10 -19.21 -12.28
C ASP A 9 -0.57 -19.28 -10.82
N THR A 10 0.18 -20.05 -10.03
CA THR A 10 -0.05 -20.24 -8.59
C THR A 10 1.26 -20.08 -7.84
N SER A 11 1.25 -19.32 -6.75
CA SER A 11 2.41 -19.21 -5.88
C SER A 11 2.69 -20.53 -5.13
N LEU A 12 3.91 -20.67 -4.61
CA LEU A 12 4.18 -21.72 -3.64
C LEU A 12 3.49 -21.40 -2.31
N PHE A 13 3.25 -22.44 -1.51
CA PHE A 13 2.88 -22.23 -0.12
C PHE A 13 3.96 -21.41 0.60
N HIS A 14 3.53 -20.36 1.28
CA HIS A 14 4.36 -19.48 2.08
C HIS A 14 3.63 -19.11 3.36
N ILE A 15 4.38 -18.56 4.32
CA ILE A 15 3.88 -18.20 5.65
C ILE A 15 3.99 -16.70 5.88
N HIS A 16 2.92 -16.09 6.39
CA HIS A 16 2.98 -14.76 6.97
C HIS A 16 3.08 -14.87 8.49
N THR A 17 4.14 -14.28 9.05
CA THR A 17 4.39 -14.19 10.51
C THR A 17 4.66 -12.75 10.98
N THR A 18 4.78 -11.81 10.05
CA THR A 18 5.09 -10.41 10.30
C THR A 18 3.86 -9.56 10.05
N PRO A 19 3.54 -8.53 10.86
CA PRO A 19 2.47 -7.60 10.54
C PRO A 19 2.65 -6.99 9.17
N SER A 20 1.59 -6.98 8.37
CA SER A 20 1.65 -6.53 6.97
C SER A 20 0.53 -5.57 6.61
N LEU A 21 0.86 -4.61 5.75
CA LEU A 21 -0.09 -3.77 5.02
C LEU A 21 -0.16 -4.27 3.58
N PHE A 22 -1.35 -4.61 3.14
CA PHE A 22 -1.57 -5.10 1.78
C PHE A 22 -2.31 -4.08 0.94
N LEU A 23 -2.03 -4.08 -0.36
CA LEU A 23 -2.76 -3.25 -1.33
C LEU A 23 -2.96 -4.02 -2.62
N TYR A 24 -4.22 -4.15 -3.04
CA TYR A 24 -4.53 -4.60 -4.38
C TYR A 24 -4.30 -3.46 -5.39
N LEU A 25 -3.55 -3.77 -6.44
CA LEU A 25 -3.20 -2.85 -7.54
C LEU A 25 -3.81 -3.27 -8.88
N SER A 26 -4.56 -4.38 -8.90
CA SER A 26 -5.38 -4.77 -10.03
C SER A 26 -6.75 -5.32 -9.58
N ASP A 27 -7.72 -5.26 -10.48
CA ASP A 27 -9.03 -5.88 -10.34
C ASP A 27 -8.95 -7.28 -10.95
N THR A 28 -8.79 -8.30 -10.12
CA THR A 28 -8.61 -9.69 -10.58
C THR A 28 -9.31 -10.71 -9.71
N LYS A 29 -9.84 -11.75 -10.34
CA LYS A 29 -10.29 -12.95 -9.68
C LYS A 29 -9.10 -13.77 -9.18
N ILE A 30 -9.06 -14.03 -7.89
CA ILE A 30 -8.03 -14.85 -7.25
C ILE A 30 -8.65 -16.12 -6.67
N CYS A 31 -7.82 -17.15 -6.54
CA CYS A 31 -8.12 -18.27 -5.67
C CYS A 31 -7.06 -18.34 -4.57
N VAL A 32 -7.48 -18.64 -3.34
CA VAL A 32 -6.59 -18.77 -2.19
C VAL A 32 -6.81 -20.13 -1.55
N GLU A 33 -5.72 -20.78 -1.20
CA GLU A 33 -5.73 -22.02 -0.41
C GLU A 33 -4.89 -21.80 0.84
N GLU A 34 -5.56 -21.69 1.98
CA GLU A 34 -4.90 -21.86 3.27
C GLU A 34 -4.59 -23.35 3.47
N LYS A 35 -3.46 -23.65 4.10
CA LYS A 35 -3.03 -25.02 4.33
C LYS A 35 -4.13 -25.83 5.04
N ASP A 36 -4.38 -27.04 4.54
CA ASP A 36 -5.38 -27.98 5.04
C ASP A 36 -6.85 -27.49 4.94
N LYS A 37 -7.11 -26.45 4.13
CA LYS A 37 -8.45 -25.93 3.81
C LYS A 37 -8.72 -26.02 2.30
N PRO A 38 -10.00 -26.06 1.87
CA PRO A 38 -10.32 -26.00 0.46
C PRO A 38 -9.98 -24.64 -0.16
N TRP A 39 -9.80 -24.61 -1.47
CA TRP A 39 -9.71 -23.38 -2.24
C TRP A 39 -10.94 -22.52 -2.06
N ILE A 40 -10.72 -21.23 -1.82
CA ILE A 40 -11.75 -20.19 -1.91
C ILE A 40 -11.46 -19.29 -3.09
N THR A 41 -12.49 -18.70 -3.65
CA THR A 41 -12.39 -17.71 -4.74
C THR A 41 -12.80 -16.35 -4.21
N ASP A 42 -12.09 -15.31 -4.62
CA ASP A 42 -12.41 -13.92 -4.30
C ASP A 42 -12.09 -13.00 -5.49
N VAL A 43 -12.48 -11.74 -5.40
CA VAL A 43 -12.17 -10.70 -6.39
C VAL A 43 -11.44 -9.56 -5.68
N THR A 44 -10.24 -9.29 -6.15
CA THR A 44 -9.44 -8.14 -5.72
C THR A 44 -9.98 -6.87 -6.36
N LYS A 45 -9.83 -5.74 -5.66
CA LYS A 45 -10.24 -4.43 -6.13
C LYS A 45 -9.11 -3.44 -5.92
N THR A 46 -8.66 -2.81 -7.00
CA THR A 46 -7.61 -1.80 -7.02
C THR A 46 -7.91 -0.71 -5.99
N GLY A 47 -6.91 -0.38 -5.18
CA GLY A 47 -7.03 0.59 -4.08
C GLY A 47 -7.56 0.01 -2.78
N TYR A 48 -8.07 -1.24 -2.76
CA TYR A 48 -8.44 -1.89 -1.51
C TYR A 48 -7.19 -2.25 -0.71
N SER A 49 -7.15 -1.71 0.50
CA SER A 49 -6.04 -1.86 1.43
C SER A 49 -6.52 -2.43 2.75
N TRP A 50 -5.70 -3.28 3.37
CA TRP A 50 -5.98 -3.81 4.69
C TRP A 50 -4.69 -4.12 5.46
N TYR A 51 -4.86 -4.27 6.76
CA TYR A 51 -3.79 -4.65 7.69
C TYR A 51 -4.08 -6.02 8.29
N ARG A 52 -3.02 -6.81 8.52
CA ARG A 52 -3.08 -8.01 9.34
C ARG A 52 -1.84 -8.15 10.20
N ALA A 53 -2.05 -8.45 11.49
CA ALA A 53 -0.97 -8.48 12.47
C ALA A 53 -0.08 -9.73 12.35
N PHE A 54 -0.65 -10.91 12.11
CA PHE A 54 0.05 -12.21 12.04
C PHE A 54 0.89 -12.61 13.28
N GLU A 55 1.03 -11.74 14.29
CA GLU A 55 1.76 -11.97 15.54
C GLU A 55 1.19 -13.13 16.36
N THR A 56 -0.12 -13.37 16.26
CA THR A 56 -0.82 -14.42 17.02
C THR A 56 -1.49 -15.47 16.15
N ASP A 57 -1.56 -15.27 14.83
CA ASP A 57 -2.35 -16.06 13.88
C ASP A 57 -1.63 -16.21 12.53
N SER A 58 -0.39 -16.70 12.54
CA SER A 58 0.37 -16.93 11.31
C SER A 58 -0.42 -17.79 10.31
N VAL A 59 -0.40 -17.39 9.04
CA VAL A 59 -1.14 -18.08 7.97
C VAL A 59 -0.16 -18.70 7.00
N ILE A 60 -0.34 -20.00 6.74
CA ILE A 60 0.32 -20.69 5.63
C ILE A 60 -0.69 -20.79 4.49
N HIS A 61 -0.40 -20.16 3.36
CA HIS A 61 -1.30 -20.16 2.21
C HIS A 61 -0.54 -20.12 0.88
N ARG A 62 -1.27 -20.34 -0.22
CA ARG A 62 -0.85 -20.00 -1.57
C ARG A 62 -1.98 -19.31 -2.31
N VAL A 63 -1.62 -18.55 -3.33
CA VAL A 63 -2.54 -17.72 -4.12
C VAL A 63 -2.37 -18.07 -5.59
N ALA A 64 -3.48 -18.31 -6.27
CA ALA A 64 -3.55 -18.49 -7.71
C ALA A 64 -4.22 -17.29 -8.36
N ASN A 65 -3.73 -16.88 -9.52
CA ASN A 65 -4.46 -15.97 -10.38
C ASN A 65 -5.49 -16.79 -11.19
N CYS A 66 -6.76 -16.65 -10.82
CA CYS A 66 -7.89 -17.36 -11.42
C CYS A 66 -8.62 -16.50 -12.47
N ASP A 67 -7.98 -15.42 -12.92
CA ASP A 67 -8.45 -14.53 -13.96
C ASP A 67 -7.65 -14.68 -15.26
N THR A 68 -7.94 -13.81 -16.22
CA THR A 68 -7.35 -13.71 -17.55
C THR A 68 -6.36 -12.54 -17.68
N VAL A 69 -6.24 -11.72 -16.64
CA VAL A 69 -5.29 -10.59 -16.56
C VAL A 69 -4.38 -10.72 -15.33
N PRO A 70 -3.16 -10.14 -15.32
CA PRO A 70 -2.24 -10.29 -14.20
C PRO A 70 -2.77 -9.76 -12.87
N LEU A 71 -2.59 -10.54 -11.80
CA LEU A 71 -2.75 -10.08 -10.42
C LEU A 71 -1.55 -9.21 -10.06
N HIS A 72 -1.80 -8.03 -9.50
CA HIS A 72 -0.79 -7.13 -8.95
C HIS A 72 -1.18 -6.75 -7.52
N VAL A 73 -0.32 -7.08 -6.56
CA VAL A 73 -0.53 -6.81 -5.13
C VAL A 73 0.79 -6.44 -4.48
N THR A 74 0.76 -5.53 -3.52
CA THR A 74 1.90 -5.29 -2.64
C THR A 74 1.63 -5.77 -1.22
N ASP A 75 2.69 -6.26 -0.59
CA ASP A 75 2.74 -6.66 0.81
C ASP A 75 3.89 -5.90 1.49
N VAL A 76 3.56 -5.00 2.41
CA VAL A 76 4.54 -4.23 3.19
C VAL A 76 4.65 -4.84 4.59
N GLU A 77 5.65 -5.69 4.78
CA GLU A 77 5.97 -6.28 6.08
C GLU A 77 6.62 -5.26 7.03
N LEU A 78 6.08 -5.15 8.24
CA LEU A 78 6.48 -4.20 9.27
C LEU A 78 7.39 -4.89 10.30
N LEU A 79 8.69 -4.85 10.02
CA LEU A 79 9.72 -5.56 10.80
C LEU A 79 9.95 -4.98 12.20
N SER A 80 9.57 -3.73 12.43
CA SER A 80 9.72 -3.06 13.72
C SER A 80 8.66 -1.97 13.88
N TYR A 81 8.37 -1.61 15.13
CA TYR A 81 7.69 -0.34 15.40
C TYR A 81 8.60 0.81 14.97
N TYR A 82 8.01 1.85 14.38
CA TYR A 82 8.67 3.14 14.43
C TYR A 82 8.54 3.65 15.87
N ASN A 83 9.59 4.25 16.45
CA ASN A 83 9.51 4.81 17.80
C ASN A 83 10.21 6.16 17.85
N PRO A 84 9.64 7.25 17.29
CA PRO A 84 10.06 8.56 17.73
C PRO A 84 9.43 8.84 19.08
N LYS A 85 10.15 9.62 19.87
CA LYS A 85 9.74 10.19 21.17
C LYS A 85 8.41 10.98 21.12
N THR A 86 7.71 11.02 19.98
CA THR A 86 6.54 11.85 19.67
C THR A 86 5.34 11.07 19.08
N ILE A 87 5.39 9.75 18.86
CA ILE A 87 4.26 9.00 18.21
C ILE A 87 2.99 9.06 19.02
N ASP A 88 3.07 9.01 20.35
CA ASP A 88 1.89 9.02 21.23
C ASP A 88 1.04 10.30 21.07
N THR A 89 1.49 11.27 20.26
CA THR A 89 0.78 12.49 19.92
C THR A 89 0.41 12.62 18.43
N LEU A 90 0.78 11.65 17.58
CA LEU A 90 0.48 11.69 16.14
C LEU A 90 -1.02 11.47 15.92
N LYS A 91 -1.71 12.55 15.57
CA LYS A 91 -3.08 12.49 15.07
C LYS A 91 -3.08 12.11 13.58
N PRO A 92 -4.14 11.43 13.11
CA PRO A 92 -4.37 11.25 11.67
C PRO A 92 -4.25 12.59 10.92
N LEU A 93 -3.73 12.53 9.71
CA LEU A 93 -3.79 13.67 8.79
C LEU A 93 -5.26 14.00 8.42
N SER A 94 -5.47 15.16 7.80
CA SER A 94 -6.82 15.62 7.40
C SER A 94 -7.36 14.93 6.14
N GLN A 95 -6.55 14.13 5.45
CA GLN A 95 -6.99 13.34 4.30
C GLN A 95 -7.89 12.18 4.74
N THR A 96 -8.57 11.58 3.76
CA THR A 96 -9.47 10.46 4.00
C THR A 96 -8.69 9.31 4.62
N LEU A 97 -8.99 8.99 5.88
CA LEU A 97 -8.45 7.83 6.58
C LEU A 97 -9.19 6.57 6.11
N LEU A 98 -8.45 5.61 5.55
CA LEU A 98 -8.97 4.29 5.19
C LEU A 98 -9.10 3.42 6.43
N TYR A 99 -8.05 3.38 7.25
CA TYR A 99 -8.04 2.72 8.55
C TYR A 99 -6.88 3.22 9.42
N GLU A 100 -7.00 2.97 10.71
CA GLU A 100 -5.92 3.09 11.69
C GLU A 100 -5.78 1.76 12.45
N ASN A 101 -4.55 1.37 12.75
CA ASN A 101 -4.26 0.26 13.66
C ASN A 101 -3.06 0.60 14.56
N GLY A 102 -2.57 -0.38 15.33
CA GLY A 102 -1.42 -0.22 16.22
C GLY A 102 -0.08 0.02 15.52
N ARG A 103 -0.01 -0.19 14.20
CA ARG A 103 1.23 -0.15 13.41
C ARG A 103 1.23 0.90 12.30
N ALA A 104 0.07 1.39 11.85
CA ALA A 104 0.01 2.38 10.79
C ALA A 104 -1.30 3.17 10.75
N PHE A 105 -1.23 4.34 10.12
CA PHE A 105 -2.38 4.99 9.47
C PHE A 105 -2.33 4.70 7.98
N ALA A 106 -3.49 4.42 7.37
CA ALA A 106 -3.63 4.34 5.92
C ALA A 106 -4.58 5.42 5.43
N TYR A 107 -4.13 6.21 4.45
CA TYR A 107 -4.90 7.30 3.86
C TYR A 107 -5.14 7.07 2.38
N GLN A 108 -6.25 7.58 1.88
CA GLN A 108 -6.45 7.79 0.46
C GLN A 108 -6.20 9.26 0.13
N LEU A 109 -5.25 9.51 -0.78
CA LEU A 109 -5.05 10.81 -1.39
C LEU A 109 -5.72 10.82 -2.75
N THR A 110 -6.49 11.86 -3.01
CA THR A 110 -7.16 12.06 -4.29
C THR A 110 -6.54 13.24 -5.06
N HIS A 111 -7.07 13.54 -6.24
CA HIS A 111 -6.69 14.75 -6.98
C HIS A 111 -6.79 16.04 -6.13
N ALA A 112 -7.75 16.12 -5.20
CA ALA A 112 -7.95 17.27 -4.31
C ALA A 112 -6.84 17.45 -3.25
N ASP A 113 -6.04 16.41 -3.03
CA ASP A 113 -4.93 16.41 -2.08
C ASP A 113 -3.58 16.71 -2.74
N LEU A 114 -3.53 16.72 -4.08
CA LEU A 114 -2.35 17.14 -4.82
C LEU A 114 -1.97 18.58 -4.43
N LYS A 115 -0.66 18.87 -4.41
CA LYS A 115 -0.02 20.11 -3.95
C LYS A 115 -0.17 20.42 -2.45
N ARG A 116 -0.93 19.63 -1.68
CA ARG A 116 -0.94 19.74 -0.21
C ARG A 116 0.36 19.18 0.34
N HIS A 117 1.06 19.99 1.12
CA HIS A 117 2.31 19.59 1.75
C HIS A 117 2.04 18.72 2.98
N ILE A 118 2.67 17.56 3.03
CA ILE A 118 2.73 16.70 4.21
C ILE A 118 4.11 16.91 4.84
N THR A 119 4.15 17.24 6.13
CA THR A 119 5.37 17.63 6.85
C THR A 119 5.46 16.98 8.22
N ALA A 120 6.68 16.78 8.71
CA ALA A 120 6.97 16.32 10.08
C ALA A 120 6.28 14.99 10.47
N ARG A 121 6.17 14.05 9.53
CA ARG A 121 5.57 12.72 9.76
C ARG A 121 6.63 11.62 9.89
N GLY A 122 6.19 10.42 10.29
CA GLY A 122 7.01 9.23 10.34
C GLY A 122 7.39 8.69 8.95
N PRO A 123 7.97 7.48 8.88
CA PRO A 123 8.24 6.81 7.62
C PRO A 123 6.92 6.54 6.91
N MET A 124 6.90 6.80 5.60
CA MET A 124 5.70 6.59 4.80
C MET A 124 5.98 5.78 3.55
N VAL A 125 4.97 5.06 3.08
CA VAL A 125 4.98 4.38 1.78
C VAL A 125 3.80 4.90 0.98
N ALA A 126 4.07 5.56 -0.14
CA ALA A 126 3.04 6.02 -1.06
C ALA A 126 2.94 5.03 -2.22
N GLN A 127 1.73 4.57 -2.53
CA GLN A 127 1.46 3.60 -3.58
C GLN A 127 0.41 4.16 -4.53
N PHE A 128 0.77 4.29 -5.80
CA PHE A 128 -0.10 4.92 -6.79
C PHE A 128 -1.01 3.87 -7.42
N THR A 129 -2.33 4.01 -7.27
CA THR A 129 -3.29 2.94 -7.60
C THR A 129 -4.10 3.23 -8.87
N ASN A 130 -4.39 4.50 -9.16
CA ASN A 130 -5.22 4.88 -10.33
C ASN A 130 -4.86 6.28 -10.83
N GLY A 131 -4.91 6.49 -12.15
CA GLY A 131 -4.55 7.73 -12.84
C GLY A 131 -3.54 7.48 -13.95
N GLN A 132 -2.92 8.54 -14.49
CA GLN A 132 -1.90 8.39 -15.55
C GLN A 132 -0.48 8.49 -15.00
N MET A 133 -0.19 9.59 -14.29
CA MET A 133 1.13 9.88 -13.75
C MET A 133 1.02 10.90 -12.61
N VAL A 134 1.80 10.72 -11.55
CA VAL A 134 2.03 11.73 -10.52
C VAL A 134 3.51 12.01 -10.40
N GLU A 135 3.84 13.24 -10.05
CA GLU A 135 5.19 13.66 -9.71
C GLU A 135 5.26 13.85 -8.20
N PHE A 136 6.18 13.17 -7.55
CA PHE A 136 6.54 13.39 -6.16
C PHE A 136 7.61 14.48 -6.06
N HIS A 137 7.40 15.41 -5.13
CA HIS A 137 8.30 16.51 -4.83
C HIS A 137 8.67 16.45 -3.34
N GLY A 138 9.94 16.19 -3.03
CA GLY A 138 10.47 16.22 -1.66
C GLY A 138 11.24 17.51 -1.39
N THR A 139 10.95 18.23 -0.30
CA THR A 139 11.66 19.45 0.07
C THR A 139 13.10 19.13 0.47
N GLY A 140 14.07 19.62 -0.29
CA GLY A 140 15.50 19.40 -0.04
C GLY A 140 16.18 18.51 -1.09
N ASN A 141 15.40 17.76 -1.88
CA ASN A 141 15.89 17.12 -3.09
C ASN A 141 15.37 17.91 -4.31
N LYS A 142 16.24 18.19 -5.28
CA LYS A 142 15.82 18.83 -6.54
C LYS A 142 15.25 17.83 -7.54
N GLU A 143 15.40 16.55 -7.25
CA GLU A 143 14.90 15.48 -8.10
C GLU A 143 13.39 15.31 -7.94
N VAL A 144 12.70 15.31 -9.08
CA VAL A 144 11.27 15.01 -9.18
C VAL A 144 11.13 13.55 -9.58
N ILE A 145 10.45 12.76 -8.76
CA ILE A 145 10.22 11.33 -9.04
C ILE A 145 8.87 11.20 -9.72
N LYS A 146 8.85 10.61 -10.91
CA LYS A 146 7.61 10.33 -11.64
C LYS A 146 7.13 8.92 -11.33
N MET A 147 5.85 8.78 -11.04
CA MET A 147 5.21 7.51 -10.73
C MET A 147 3.99 7.29 -11.62
N THR A 148 3.83 6.07 -12.13
CA THR A 148 2.62 5.56 -12.81
C THR A 148 1.89 4.55 -11.91
N PRO A 149 0.61 4.23 -12.17
CA PRO A 149 -0.11 3.25 -11.36
C PRO A 149 0.66 1.94 -11.23
N GLY A 150 0.55 1.32 -10.05
CA GLY A 150 1.30 0.13 -9.67
C GLY A 150 2.68 0.41 -9.05
N GLN A 151 3.19 1.65 -9.15
CA GLN A 151 4.46 2.02 -8.54
C GLN A 151 4.28 2.51 -7.10
N TYR A 152 5.30 2.28 -6.28
CA TYR A 152 5.36 2.76 -4.92
C TYR A 152 6.67 3.52 -4.66
N MET A 153 6.68 4.30 -3.59
CA MET A 153 7.89 4.91 -3.09
C MET A 153 7.90 5.00 -1.57
N TYR A 154 9.10 4.97 -1.00
CA TYR A 154 9.34 5.20 0.40
C TYR A 154 9.70 6.67 0.65
N VAL A 155 9.08 7.27 1.67
CA VAL A 155 9.36 8.63 2.12
C VAL A 155 10.04 8.54 3.49
N GLN A 156 11.24 9.11 3.57
CA GLN A 156 12.02 9.15 4.81
C GLN A 156 11.29 9.98 5.87
N PRO A 157 11.37 9.60 7.16
CA PRO A 157 10.78 10.38 8.25
C PRO A 157 11.22 11.84 8.25
N GLY A 158 10.31 12.75 8.59
CA GLY A 158 10.57 14.20 8.63
C GLY A 158 10.67 14.89 7.26
N THR A 159 10.68 14.15 6.16
CA THR A 159 10.65 14.73 4.80
C THR A 159 9.35 15.49 4.62
N THR A 160 9.42 16.76 4.18
CA THR A 160 8.24 17.45 3.67
C THR A 160 8.07 17.13 2.19
N PHE A 161 6.86 16.80 1.77
CA PHE A 161 6.60 16.41 0.38
C PHE A 161 5.18 16.75 -0.06
N TYR A 162 4.97 16.70 -1.37
CA TYR A 162 3.65 16.77 -2.01
C TYR A 162 3.68 16.06 -3.36
N PHE A 163 2.51 15.78 -3.91
CA PHE A 163 2.34 15.23 -5.26
C PHE A 163 1.78 16.29 -6.21
N THR A 164 2.13 16.22 -7.49
CA THR A 164 1.45 16.95 -8.56
C THR A 164 1.06 16.02 -9.69
N SER A 165 0.07 16.42 -10.48
CA SER A 165 -0.24 15.76 -11.74
C SER A 165 -0.71 16.80 -12.75
N ASN A 166 -0.35 16.59 -14.01
CA ASN A 166 -0.91 17.33 -15.15
C ASN A 166 -2.08 16.58 -15.78
N TYR A 167 -2.41 15.39 -15.27
CA TYR A 167 -3.53 14.58 -15.74
C TYR A 167 -4.86 15.19 -15.25
N VAL A 168 -5.80 15.35 -16.18
CA VAL A 168 -7.16 15.81 -15.90
C VAL A 168 -8.05 14.58 -15.81
N GLY A 169 -8.11 13.99 -14.61
CA GLY A 169 -8.91 12.82 -14.30
C GLY A 169 -8.65 12.35 -12.87
N ASP A 170 -9.26 11.22 -12.51
CA ASP A 170 -9.10 10.66 -11.17
C ASP A 170 -7.64 10.26 -10.91
N THR A 171 -7.22 10.44 -9.67
CA THR A 171 -5.87 10.15 -9.20
C THR A 171 -6.03 9.61 -7.80
N ASP A 172 -5.59 8.38 -7.56
CA ASP A 172 -5.69 7.73 -6.25
C ASP A 172 -4.32 7.23 -5.82
N ILE A 173 -3.91 7.65 -4.63
CA ILE A 173 -2.69 7.16 -3.96
C ILE A 173 -3.10 6.63 -2.60
N VAL A 174 -2.68 5.42 -2.27
CA VAL A 174 -2.74 4.91 -0.90
C VAL A 174 -1.43 5.29 -0.20
N LEU A 175 -1.55 6.07 0.87
CA LEU A 175 -0.41 6.50 1.68
C LEU A 175 -0.45 5.78 3.03
N TYR A 176 0.55 4.95 3.29
CA TYR A 176 0.79 4.38 4.61
C TYR A 176 1.74 5.25 5.39
N GLU A 177 1.38 5.56 6.63
CA GLU A 177 2.25 6.15 7.63
C GLU A 177 2.49 5.14 8.74
N ILE A 178 3.75 4.75 8.91
CA ILE A 178 4.13 3.72 9.88
C ILE A 178 4.30 4.35 11.27
N LYS A 179 3.67 3.70 12.26
CA LYS A 179 3.69 4.03 13.68
C LYS A 179 4.67 3.16 14.46
#